data_AF-A0A852ZT35-F1
#
_entry.id   AF-A0A852ZT35-F1
#
_cell.length_a   1.000
_cell.length_b   1.000
_cell.length_c   1.000
_cell.angle_alpha   90.00
_cell.angle_beta   90.00
_cell.angle_gamma   90.00
#
_symmetry.space_group_name_H-M   'P 1'
#
loop_
_entity.id
_entity.type
_entity.pdbx_description
1 polymer ?
#
loop_
_entity_poly.entity_id
_entity_poly.type
_entity_poly.pdbx_seq_one_letter_code
_entity_poly.pdbx_strand_id
1 'polypeptide(L)' 'MPTAHLIHGYIGAGKTTLAKRLERDADAVRFTLDEWLTALYGDDEADVEPDVGTISARLVTAMEPVWAR' A
#
# COMPACT_ATOMS: atom_id res chain seq x y z
N MET A 1 -8.29 -17.19 15.67
CA MET A 1 -9.24 -16.66 14.67
C MET A 1 -8.51 -15.64 13.83
N PRO A 2 -8.80 -15.53 12.52
CA PRO A 2 -8.25 -14.45 11.71
C PRO A 2 -8.81 -13.10 12.20
N THR A 3 -7.95 -12.09 12.30
CA THR A 3 -8.31 -10.75 12.78
C THR A 3 -7.93 -9.72 11.73
N ALA A 4 -8.86 -8.82 11.40
CA ALA A 4 -8.60 -7.68 10.54
C ALA A 4 -8.60 -6.39 11.37
N HIS A 5 -7.52 -5.62 11.32
CA HIS A 5 -7.41 -4.31 11.96
C HIS A 5 -7.69 -3.20 10.93
N LEU A 6 -8.85 -2.53 11.03
CA LEU A 6 -9.20 -1.40 10.17
C LEU A 6 -8.82 -0.08 10.86
N ILE A 7 -8.05 0.77 10.18
CA ILE A 7 -7.50 2.01 10.74
C ILE A 7 -7.94 3.20 9.87
N HIS A 8 -8.57 4.21 10.48
CA HIS A 8 -8.98 5.45 9.81
C HIS A 8 -8.64 6.68 10.67
N GLY A 9 -8.68 7.88 10.09
CA GLY A 9 -8.43 9.14 10.81
C GLY A 9 -7.65 10.16 9.99
N TYR A 10 -7.47 11.37 10.55
CA TYR A 10 -6.85 12.51 9.86
C TYR A 10 -5.38 12.29 9.50
N ILE A 11 -4.89 13.08 8.53
CA ILE A 11 -3.45 13.16 8.21
C ILE A 11 -2.70 13.60 9.47
N GLY A 12 -1.54 12.98 9.73
CA GLY A 12 -0.76 13.24 10.94
C GLY A 12 -1.23 12.53 12.21
N ALA A 13 -2.37 11.82 12.22
CA ALA A 13 -2.88 11.10 13.39
C ALA A 13 -2.09 9.84 13.80
N GLY A 14 -0.94 9.55 13.16
CA GLY A 14 -0.09 8.41 13.50
C GLY A 14 -0.58 7.03 13.00
N LYS A 15 -1.58 6.99 12.10
CA LYS A 15 -2.14 5.74 11.55
C LYS A 15 -1.09 4.81 10.96
N THR A 16 -0.19 5.34 10.14
CA THR A 16 0.88 4.57 9.49
C THR A 16 1.84 3.97 10.52
N THR A 17 2.14 4.72 11.59
CA THR A 17 2.96 4.23 12.71
C THR A 17 2.28 3.07 13.44
N LEU A 18 0.98 3.21 13.73
CA LEU A 18 0.20 2.14 14.37
C LEU A 18 0.11 0.90 13.47
N ALA A 19 -0.17 1.07 12.17
CA ALA A 19 -0.27 -0.01 11.21
C ALA A 19 1.04 -0.81 11.09
N LYS A 20 2.19 -0.12 11.00
CA LYS A 20 3.52 -0.75 10.95
C LYS A 20 3.87 -1.49 12.25
N ARG A 21 3.36 -1.05 13.39
CA ARG A 21 3.52 -1.76 14.66
C ARG A 21 2.68 -3.04 14.68
N LEU A 22 1.40 -2.95 14.30
CA LEU A 22 0.51 -4.11 14.21
C LEU A 22 1.00 -5.17 13.23
N GLU A 23 1.52 -4.76 12.07
CA GLU A 23 2.17 -5.64 11.08
C GLU A 23 3.26 -6.50 11.74
N ARG A 24 4.14 -5.89 12.54
CA ARG A 24 5.25 -6.58 13.21
C ARG A 24 4.78 -7.43 14.40
N ASP A 25 3.92 -6.87 15.24
CA ASP A 25 3.53 -7.49 16.51
C ASP A 25 2.60 -8.70 16.30
N ALA A 26 1.80 -8.68 15.23
CA ALA A 26 0.81 -9.72 14.93
C ALA A 26 1.20 -10.62 13.75
N ASP A 27 2.42 -10.48 13.21
CA ASP A 27 2.86 -11.17 11.98
C ASP A 27 1.81 -11.04 10.86
N ALA A 28 1.33 -9.81 10.69
CA ALA A 28 0.14 -9.51 9.90
C ALA A 28 0.49 -8.80 8.60
N VAL A 29 -0.24 -9.12 7.53
CA VAL A 29 -0.13 -8.40 6.26
C VAL A 29 -0.73 -7.00 6.38
N ARG A 30 0.04 -5.97 6.03
CA ARG A 30 -0.44 -4.58 5.97
C ARG A 30 -0.92 -4.22 4.58
N PHE A 31 -2.25 -4.12 4.41
CA PHE A 31 -2.86 -3.65 3.17
C PHE A 31 -3.12 -2.13 3.25
N THR A 32 -2.43 -1.32 2.44
CA THR A 32 -2.61 0.14 2.38
C THR A 32 -2.42 0.67 0.97
N LEU A 33 -3.12 1.75 0.63
CA LEU A 33 -2.98 2.46 -0.64
C LEU A 33 -1.83 3.47 -0.65
N ASP A 34 -1.36 3.93 0.52
CA ASP A 34 -0.41 5.06 0.61
C ASP A 34 0.88 4.83 -0.19
N GLU A 35 1.48 3.64 -0.05
CA GLU A 35 2.73 3.27 -0.73
C GLU A 35 2.45 2.82 -2.18
N TRP A 36 1.25 2.28 -2.44
CA TRP A 36 0.84 1.76 -3.74
C TRP A 36 0.46 2.86 -4.72
N LEU A 37 -0.20 3.93 -4.26
CA LEU A 37 -0.56 5.06 -5.12
C LEU A 37 0.68 5.72 -5.70
N THR A 38 1.73 5.90 -4.89
CA THR A 38 3.02 6.38 -5.37
C THR A 38 3.66 5.40 -6.35
N ALA A 39 3.65 4.11 -6.07
CA ALA A 39 4.23 3.11 -6.98
C ALA A 39 3.48 2.99 -8.31
N LEU A 40 2.15 3.18 -8.29
CA LEU A 40 1.28 3.04 -9.45
C LEU A 40 1.24 4.32 -10.30
N TYR A 41 1.38 5.51 -9.71
CA TYR A 41 1.10 6.79 -10.37
C TYR A 41 2.10 7.92 -10.06
N GLY A 42 3.12 7.69 -9.23
CA GLY A 42 3.96 8.76 -8.66
C GLY A 42 4.93 9.44 -9.64
N ASP A 43 5.29 8.77 -10.73
CA ASP A 43 6.26 9.25 -11.73
C ASP A 43 5.60 9.74 -13.04
N ASP A 44 4.26 9.71 -13.12
CA ASP A 44 3.56 10.13 -14.34
C ASP A 44 3.44 11.67 -14.41
N GLU A 45 3.52 12.20 -15.63
CA GLU A 45 3.08 13.57 -15.89
C GLU A 45 1.58 13.65 -15.58
N ALA A 46 1.17 14.70 -14.86
CA ALA A 46 -0.17 14.82 -14.26
C ALA A 46 -1.36 14.69 -15.24
N ASP A 47 -1.11 14.76 -16.55
CA ASP A 47 -2.11 14.75 -17.62
C ASP A 47 -1.99 13.53 -18.56
N VAL A 48 -1.10 12.58 -18.28
CA VAL A 48 -0.94 11.36 -19.10
C VAL A 48 -1.41 10.16 -18.30
N GLU A 49 -2.59 9.64 -18.65
CA GLU A 49 -3.10 8.43 -18.04
C GLU A 49 -2.31 7.21 -18.58
N PRO A 50 -1.66 6.41 -17.72
CA PRO A 50 -0.88 5.26 -18.16
C PRO A 50 -1.80 4.18 -18.74
N ASP A 51 -1.33 3.48 -19.76
CA ASP A 51 -2.07 2.36 -20.34
C ASP A 51 -2.15 1.17 -19.37
N VAL A 52 -3.09 0.25 -19.65
CA VAL A 52 -3.35 -0.93 -18.82
C VAL A 52 -2.11 -1.80 -18.63
N GLY A 53 -1.23 -1.90 -19.62
CA GLY A 53 0.02 -2.65 -19.53
C GLY A 53 0.99 -2.02 -18.53
N THR A 54 1.14 -0.70 -18.58
CA THR A 54 1.95 0.06 -17.61
C THR A 54 1.41 -0.09 -16.19
N ILE A 55 0.11 0.05 -15.97
CA ILE A 55 -0.51 -0.16 -14.66
C ILE A 55 -0.30 -1.60 -14.16
N SER A 56 -0.47 -2.59 -15.05
CA SER A 56 -0.31 -4.01 -14.68
C SER A 56 1.12 -4.32 -14.24
N ALA A 57 2.13 -3.78 -14.93
CA ALA A 57 3.54 -3.98 -14.57
C ALA A 57 3.87 -3.34 -13.20
N ARG A 58 3.37 -2.12 -12.95
CA ARG A 58 3.54 -1.43 -11.66
C ARG A 58 2.83 -2.16 -10.52
N LEU A 59 1.63 -2.70 -10.76
CA LEU A 59 0.89 -3.50 -9.79
C LEU A 59 1.67 -4.75 -9.37
N VAL A 60 2.21 -5.51 -10.34
CA VAL A 60 3.03 -6.71 -10.04
C VAL A 60 4.21 -6.35 -9.15
N THR A 61 4.88 -5.23 -9.44
CA THR A 61 6.00 -4.73 -8.64
C THR A 61 5.57 -4.34 -7.23
N ALA A 62 4.44 -3.62 -7.09
CA ALA A 62 3.90 -3.21 -5.79
C ALA A 62 3.43 -4.40 -4.94
N MET A 63 3.03 -5.50 -5.58
CA MET A 63 2.57 -6.71 -4.92
C MET A 63 3.71 -7.59 -4.40
N GLU A 64 4.89 -7.58 -5.03
CA GLU A 64 6.04 -8.44 -4.66
C GLU A 64 6.34 -8.52 -3.14
N PRO A 65 6.46 -7.39 -2.41
CA PRO A 65 6.74 -7.43 -0.97
C PRO A 65 5.56 -7.91 -0.11
N VAL A 66 4.36 -8.08 -0.67
CA VAL A 66 3.21 -8.67 0.03
C VAL A 66 3.29 -10.20 0.02
N TRP A 67 3.82 -10.79 -1.05
CA TRP A 67 3.92 -12.26 -1.18
C TRP A 67 5.19 -12.84 -0.58
N ALA A 68 6.25 -12.03 -0.49
CA ALA A 68 7.55 -12.44 0.05
C ALA A 68 7.65 -12.31 1.58
N ARG A 69 6.59 -11.82 2.25
CA ARG A 69 6.52 -11.65 3.71
C ARG A 69 5.74 -12.76 4.38
#